data_AF-A0A8H8SC14-F1
#
_entry.id   AF-A0A8H8SC14-F1
#
_cell.length_a   1.000
_cell.length_b   1.000
_cell.length_c   1.000
_cell.angle_alpha   90.00
_cell.angle_beta   90.00
_cell.angle_gamma   90.00
#
_symmetry.space_group_name_H-M   'P 1'
#
loop_
_entity.id
_entity.type
_entity.pdbx_description
1 polymer ?
#
loop_
_entity_poly.entity_id
_entity_poly.type
_entity_poly.pdbx_seq_one_letter_code
_entity_poly.pdbx_strand_id
1 'polypeptide(L)'
;MVSFKILVGGYTSVLSTLSFTSGNSNLPTVSTISTNNPSWITAHPTNKNIIFATQDSYIGGIQSFTINSQGQLSKIATVATGGDSPAHMIVSNDGNEVAVINYNSGSATNIPLTGDKSRFGSAYPIVKFTGSGPNKSRQTSPHPHAAIQYGSEYLIPDLGSDKIWRLTKTSSGALQNSGYIQQPLGSGPRHGVISGNTLYTIHELSNTLIQQTIPSLGSTVNAPIIANISILPPDTTNPNAHTAAEIILSPVTSAFPKQYIYATNRGDSSDAITIIDPANNTLKVVKQFRTGLSTMRGAALSPDGTYLVTGGQYNGFVVVYERINGGADLKEVARASGFTQPFSFLWV
;
A
#
# COMPACT_ATOMS: atom_id res chain seq x y z
N MET A 1 22.49 18.04 4.91
CA MET A 1 21.22 17.66 5.59
C MET A 1 20.13 17.61 4.54
N VAL A 2 19.37 16.52 4.50
CA VAL A 2 18.22 16.37 3.61
C VAL A 2 16.95 16.70 4.40
N SER A 3 15.99 17.35 3.76
CA SER A 3 14.69 17.67 4.35
C SER A 3 13.59 17.11 3.46
N PHE A 4 12.62 16.45 4.09
CA PHE A 4 11.42 15.96 3.44
C PHE A 4 10.19 16.40 4.23
N LYS A 5 9.03 16.31 3.61
CA LYS A 5 7.75 16.31 4.30
C LYS A 5 7.15 14.91 4.26
N ILE A 6 6.35 14.58 5.27
CA ILE A 6 5.67 13.29 5.37
C ILE A 6 4.20 13.57 5.62
N LEU A 7 3.34 13.18 4.68
CA LEU A 7 1.90 13.13 4.90
C LEU A 7 1.55 11.88 5.72
N VAL A 8 0.73 12.05 6.75
CA VAL A 8 0.30 11.01 7.68
C VAL A 8 -1.22 10.96 7.73
N GLY A 9 -1.77 9.83 7.32
CA GLY A 9 -3.19 9.49 7.39
C GLY A 9 -3.44 8.16 8.10
N GLY A 10 -4.69 7.74 8.08
CA GLY A 10 -5.18 6.54 8.74
C GLY A 10 -6.65 6.68 9.14
N TYR A 11 -7.06 6.04 10.23
CA TYR A 11 -8.42 6.16 10.77
C TYR A 11 -8.53 7.38 11.69
N THR A 12 -8.65 8.53 11.07
CA THR A 12 -8.64 9.85 11.69
C THR A 12 -9.44 10.86 10.87
N SER A 13 -9.79 11.99 11.48
CA SER A 13 -10.47 13.11 10.83
C SER A 13 -9.52 14.16 10.24
N VAL A 14 -8.21 13.90 10.22
CA VAL A 14 -7.20 14.83 9.69
C VAL A 14 -6.15 14.14 8.83
N LEU A 15 -5.64 14.86 7.85
CA LEU A 15 -4.40 14.55 7.16
C LEU A 15 -3.34 15.51 7.70
N SER A 16 -2.24 14.95 8.24
CA SER A 16 -1.18 15.73 8.87
C SER A 16 0.06 15.78 7.97
N THR A 17 0.76 16.90 7.94
CA THR A 17 2.07 17.03 7.31
C THR A 17 3.14 17.19 8.37
N LEU A 18 4.11 16.29 8.42
CA LEU A 18 5.28 16.37 9.29
C LEU A 18 6.49 16.89 8.52
N SER A 19 7.39 17.58 9.21
CA SER A 19 8.73 17.88 8.69
C SER A 19 9.72 16.84 9.18
N PHE A 20 10.52 16.30 8.27
CA PHE A 20 11.68 15.48 8.61
C PHE A 20 12.95 16.16 8.10
N THR A 21 13.94 16.30 8.98
CA THR A 21 15.27 16.81 8.64
C THR A 21 16.29 15.81 9.15
N SER A 22 17.14 15.28 8.26
CA SER A 22 18.18 14.32 8.63
C SER A 22 19.06 14.85 9.76
N GLY A 23 19.22 14.08 10.84
CA GLY A 23 19.97 14.49 12.04
C GLY A 23 19.12 15.10 13.15
N ASN A 24 17.85 15.39 12.89
CA ASN A 24 16.87 15.76 13.92
C ASN A 24 16.02 14.53 14.29
N SER A 25 15.94 14.21 15.57
CA SER A 25 15.18 13.07 16.09
C SER A 25 13.67 13.30 16.19
N ASN A 26 13.21 14.54 15.96
CA ASN A 26 11.80 14.92 16.09
C ASN A 26 11.14 15.10 14.71
N LEU A 27 9.83 14.84 14.64
CA LEU A 27 9.00 15.05 13.45
C LEU A 27 7.91 16.11 13.74
N PRO A 28 8.23 17.41 13.74
CA PRO A 28 7.24 18.45 14.04
C PRO A 28 6.12 18.46 12.99
N THR A 29 4.88 18.55 13.47
CA THR A 29 3.70 18.80 12.62
C THR A 29 3.74 20.22 12.09
N VAL A 30 3.66 20.35 10.76
CA VAL A 30 3.72 21.63 10.04
C VAL A 30 2.33 22.13 9.66
N SER A 31 1.43 21.21 9.33
CA SER A 31 0.04 21.54 9.03
C SER A 31 -0.86 20.33 9.23
N THR A 32 -2.14 20.60 9.43
CA THR A 32 -3.21 19.62 9.39
C THR A 32 -4.34 20.16 8.53
N ILE A 33 -5.07 19.27 7.87
CA ILE A 33 -6.32 19.60 7.18
C ILE A 33 -7.39 18.57 7.56
N SER A 34 -8.61 19.05 7.81
CA SER A 34 -9.75 18.17 8.09
C SER A 34 -10.12 17.35 6.86
N THR A 35 -10.33 16.06 7.09
CA THR A 35 -10.78 15.07 6.11
C THR A 35 -11.51 13.95 6.86
N ASN A 36 -11.69 12.78 6.24
CA ASN A 36 -12.38 11.66 6.87
C ASN A 36 -11.71 10.36 6.46
N ASN A 37 -11.09 9.67 7.41
CA ASN A 37 -10.40 8.39 7.24
C ASN A 37 -9.52 8.31 5.98
N PRO A 38 -8.46 9.15 5.86
CA PRO A 38 -7.48 9.09 4.77
C PRO A 38 -6.60 7.83 4.89
N SER A 39 -7.21 6.66 4.66
CA SER A 39 -6.63 5.34 4.91
C SER A 39 -5.55 4.93 3.89
N TRP A 40 -5.50 5.61 2.74
CA TRP A 40 -4.47 5.49 1.70
C TRP A 40 -4.20 6.85 1.06
N ILE A 41 -2.94 7.19 0.83
CA ILE A 41 -2.50 8.47 0.25
C ILE A 41 -1.56 8.19 -0.92
N THR A 42 -1.73 8.91 -2.02
CA THR A 42 -0.80 8.86 -3.16
C THR A 42 -0.68 10.22 -3.84
N ALA A 43 0.40 10.44 -4.60
CA ALA A 43 0.60 11.64 -5.40
C ALA A 43 0.33 11.35 -6.88
N HIS A 44 -0.01 12.38 -7.64
CA HIS A 44 0.00 12.31 -9.10
C HIS A 44 1.42 11.92 -9.60
N PRO A 45 1.55 11.07 -10.65
CA PRO A 45 2.85 10.56 -11.07
C PRO A 45 3.79 11.67 -11.58
N THR A 46 3.26 12.68 -12.27
CA THR A 46 4.05 13.75 -12.90
C THR A 46 3.98 15.11 -12.20
N ASN A 47 2.99 15.33 -11.33
CA ASN A 47 2.82 16.57 -10.57
C ASN A 47 2.68 16.24 -9.09
N LYS A 48 3.81 16.11 -8.40
CA LYS A 48 3.84 15.68 -7.00
C LYS A 48 3.18 16.66 -6.02
N ASN A 49 2.77 17.84 -6.48
CA ASN A 49 1.99 18.78 -5.69
C ASN A 49 0.49 18.44 -5.65
N ILE A 50 0.02 17.48 -6.45
CA ILE A 50 -1.35 16.97 -6.41
C ILE A 50 -1.38 15.67 -5.62
N ILE A 51 -2.12 15.68 -4.52
CA ILE A 51 -2.25 14.57 -3.58
C ILE A 51 -3.67 14.04 -3.63
N PHE A 52 -3.80 12.73 -3.58
CA PHE A 52 -5.06 12.03 -3.44
C PHE A 52 -5.08 11.28 -2.11
N ALA A 53 -6.20 11.31 -1.40
CA ALA A 53 -6.46 10.43 -0.26
C ALA A 53 -7.79 9.68 -0.43
N THR A 54 -7.86 8.43 0.01
CA THR A 54 -9.14 7.73 0.15
C THR A 54 -9.98 8.40 1.24
N GLN A 55 -11.28 8.17 1.17
CA GLN A 55 -12.20 8.41 2.26
C GLN A 55 -12.82 7.06 2.61
N ASP A 56 -12.22 6.36 3.57
CA ASP A 56 -12.68 5.04 4.02
C ASP A 56 -13.94 5.19 4.88
N SER A 57 -15.08 5.19 4.21
CA SER A 57 -16.42 5.28 4.78
C SER A 57 -17.37 4.32 4.07
N TYR A 58 -18.52 4.05 4.70
CA TYR A 58 -19.56 3.17 4.13
C TYR A 58 -19.96 3.62 2.73
N ILE A 59 -20.27 4.91 2.54
CA ILE A 59 -20.29 5.51 1.20
C ILE A 59 -18.86 5.93 0.88
N GLY A 60 -18.15 5.11 0.11
CA GLY A 60 -16.74 5.31 -0.21
C GLY A 60 -16.49 6.55 -1.07
N GLY A 61 -15.35 7.21 -0.85
CA GLY A 61 -14.95 8.37 -1.63
C GLY A 61 -13.44 8.46 -1.83
N ILE A 62 -13.01 9.34 -2.73
CA ILE A 62 -11.64 9.83 -2.80
C ILE A 62 -11.66 11.36 -2.79
N GLN A 63 -10.59 11.94 -2.26
CA GLN A 63 -10.39 13.38 -2.16
C GLN A 63 -9.09 13.77 -2.85
N SER A 64 -9.05 14.98 -3.42
CA SER A 64 -7.83 15.56 -3.98
C SER A 64 -7.46 16.86 -3.28
N PHE A 65 -6.15 17.12 -3.21
CA PHE A 65 -5.55 18.25 -2.54
C PHE A 65 -4.37 18.79 -3.36
N THR A 66 -4.10 20.09 -3.25
CA THR A 66 -2.77 20.63 -3.59
C THR A 66 -1.92 20.72 -2.34
N ILE A 67 -0.61 20.51 -2.46
CA ILE A 67 0.36 20.80 -1.40
C ILE A 67 1.35 21.89 -1.85
N ASN A 68 1.66 22.84 -0.96
CA ASN A 68 2.68 23.86 -1.21
C ASN A 68 4.06 23.47 -0.63
N SER A 69 5.09 24.26 -0.93
CA SER A 69 6.46 24.01 -0.46
C SER A 69 6.63 23.99 1.07
N GLN A 70 5.71 24.62 1.81
CA GLN A 70 5.68 24.63 3.26
C GLN A 70 5.00 23.37 3.82
N GLY A 71 4.38 22.54 2.97
CA GLY A 71 3.68 21.33 3.35
C GLY A 71 2.19 21.54 3.65
N GLN A 72 1.65 22.73 3.40
CA GLN A 72 0.23 23.02 3.65
C GLN A 72 -0.63 22.46 2.52
N LEU A 73 -1.69 21.76 2.91
CA LEU A 73 -2.66 21.17 2.00
C LEU A 73 -3.85 22.10 1.79
N SER A 74 -4.38 22.15 0.57
CA SER A 74 -5.66 22.77 0.23
C SER A 74 -6.54 21.75 -0.48
N LYS A 75 -7.73 21.50 0.06
CA LYS A 75 -8.69 20.56 -0.53
C LYS A 75 -9.24 21.11 -1.85
N ILE A 76 -9.31 20.26 -2.88
CA ILE A 76 -9.78 20.63 -4.22
C ILE A 76 -11.16 20.03 -4.51
N ALA A 77 -11.27 18.70 -4.38
CA ALA A 77 -12.48 17.98 -4.75
C ALA A 77 -12.70 16.72 -3.91
N THR A 78 -13.92 16.19 -3.99
CA THR A 78 -14.29 14.87 -3.45
C THR A 78 -15.26 14.23 -4.44
N VAL A 79 -15.13 12.92 -4.64
CA VAL A 79 -16.03 12.14 -5.49
C VAL A 79 -16.32 10.81 -4.80
N ALA A 80 -17.56 10.34 -4.93
CA ALA A 80 -17.95 9.01 -4.47
C ALA A 80 -17.38 7.94 -5.41
N THR A 81 -16.95 6.81 -4.88
CA THR A 81 -16.40 5.70 -5.69
C THR A 81 -17.50 4.79 -6.24
N GLY A 82 -18.74 4.93 -5.74
CA GLY A 82 -19.86 4.03 -6.04
C GLY A 82 -19.76 2.67 -5.32
N GLY A 83 -18.75 2.48 -4.46
CA GLY A 83 -18.61 1.33 -3.57
C GLY A 83 -18.28 1.74 -2.14
N ASP A 84 -17.92 0.76 -1.32
CA ASP A 84 -17.85 0.93 0.14
C ASP A 84 -16.43 0.69 0.65
N SER A 85 -15.97 1.56 1.57
CA SER A 85 -14.67 1.46 2.24
C SER A 85 -13.50 1.26 1.28
N PRO A 86 -13.12 2.29 0.49
CA PRO A 86 -11.96 2.23 -0.37
C PRO A 86 -10.68 2.01 0.45
N ALA A 87 -10.04 0.86 0.24
CA ALA A 87 -8.82 0.47 0.96
C ALA A 87 -7.55 0.97 0.28
N HIS A 88 -7.59 1.19 -1.04
CA HIS A 88 -6.42 1.56 -1.83
C HIS A 88 -6.81 2.26 -3.13
N MET A 89 -5.88 3.05 -3.65
CA MET A 89 -5.98 3.61 -4.99
C MET A 89 -4.60 3.89 -5.58
N ILE A 90 -4.54 3.92 -6.92
CA ILE A 90 -3.39 4.42 -7.66
C ILE A 90 -3.84 5.39 -8.74
N VAL A 91 -3.01 6.39 -9.02
CA VAL A 91 -3.15 7.19 -10.24
C VAL A 91 -2.49 6.41 -11.37
N SER A 92 -3.15 6.33 -12.52
CA SER A 92 -2.58 5.67 -13.70
C SER A 92 -1.24 6.28 -14.08
N ASN A 93 -0.33 5.49 -14.66
CA ASN A 93 1.03 5.95 -15.03
C ASN A 93 1.02 7.19 -15.95
N ASP A 94 -0.01 7.35 -16.78
CA ASP A 94 -0.20 8.52 -17.66
C ASP A 94 -0.83 9.74 -16.95
N GLY A 95 -1.22 9.61 -15.68
CA GLY A 95 -1.81 10.67 -14.88
C GLY A 95 -3.26 11.01 -15.22
N ASN A 96 -3.95 10.18 -16.01
CA ASN A 96 -5.26 10.55 -16.55
C ASN A 96 -6.45 10.06 -15.73
N GLU A 97 -6.26 9.11 -14.81
CA GLU A 97 -7.33 8.56 -14.00
C GLU A 97 -6.82 8.01 -12.66
N VAL A 98 -7.75 7.75 -11.75
CA VAL A 98 -7.50 7.06 -10.50
C VAL A 98 -8.24 5.72 -10.52
N ALA A 99 -7.51 4.62 -10.36
CA ALA A 99 -8.10 3.31 -10.10
C ALA A 99 -8.31 3.15 -8.59
N VAL A 100 -9.55 2.86 -8.18
CA VAL A 100 -9.97 2.80 -6.77
C VAL A 100 -10.51 1.42 -6.43
N ILE A 101 -10.09 0.90 -5.28
CA ILE A 101 -10.39 -0.45 -4.81
C ILE A 101 -11.24 -0.38 -3.54
N ASN A 102 -12.48 -0.85 -3.62
CA ASN A 102 -13.47 -0.82 -2.55
C ASN A 102 -13.51 -2.17 -1.83
N TYR A 103 -13.06 -2.20 -0.57
CA TYR A 103 -12.83 -3.44 0.18
C TYR A 103 -14.14 -4.10 0.62
N ASN A 104 -15.08 -3.34 1.20
CA ASN A 104 -16.30 -3.92 1.76
C ASN A 104 -17.31 -4.32 0.69
N SER A 105 -17.42 -3.53 -0.39
CA SER A 105 -18.34 -3.83 -1.48
C SER A 105 -17.79 -4.84 -2.50
N GLY A 106 -16.56 -5.33 -2.32
CA GLY A 106 -15.96 -6.31 -3.22
C GLY A 106 -15.82 -5.81 -4.65
N SER A 107 -15.40 -4.55 -4.86
CA SER A 107 -15.47 -3.90 -6.17
C SER A 107 -14.30 -2.98 -6.49
N ALA A 108 -14.18 -2.60 -7.76
CA ALA A 108 -13.22 -1.61 -8.24
C ALA A 108 -13.90 -0.64 -9.22
N THR A 109 -13.34 0.56 -9.38
CA THR A 109 -13.72 1.52 -10.43
C THR A 109 -12.50 2.33 -10.87
N ASN A 110 -12.59 2.99 -12.02
CA ASN A 110 -11.69 4.05 -12.42
C ASN A 110 -12.42 5.39 -12.55
N ILE A 111 -11.75 6.47 -12.18
CA ILE A 111 -12.30 7.82 -12.19
C ILE A 111 -11.37 8.73 -13.01
N PRO A 112 -11.85 9.32 -14.13
CA PRO A 112 -11.05 10.25 -14.91
C PRO A 112 -10.61 11.48 -14.11
N LEU A 113 -9.40 11.96 -14.37
CA LEU A 113 -8.89 13.21 -13.85
C LEU A 113 -9.07 14.34 -14.88
N THR A 114 -9.65 15.45 -14.42
CA THR A 114 -10.02 16.62 -15.23
C THR A 114 -9.27 17.88 -14.78
N GLY A 115 -9.38 18.95 -15.56
CA GLY A 115 -8.63 20.19 -15.32
C GLY A 115 -7.12 19.97 -15.47
N ASP A 116 -6.36 20.44 -14.49
CA ASP A 116 -4.91 20.21 -14.32
C ASP A 116 -4.58 18.84 -13.70
N LYS A 117 -5.48 17.86 -13.89
CA LYS A 117 -5.43 16.51 -13.29
C LYS A 117 -5.64 16.49 -11.77
N SER A 118 -6.15 17.58 -11.20
CA SER A 118 -6.44 17.66 -9.77
C SER A 118 -7.92 17.47 -9.41
N ARG A 119 -8.82 17.45 -10.40
CA ARG A 119 -10.27 17.29 -10.22
C ARG A 119 -10.74 15.95 -10.78
N PHE A 120 -11.91 15.51 -10.34
CA PHE A 120 -12.51 14.25 -10.75
C PHE A 120 -13.59 14.49 -11.82
N GLY A 121 -13.60 13.63 -12.85
CA GLY A 121 -14.75 13.43 -13.72
C GLY A 121 -15.77 12.48 -13.10
N SER A 122 -16.79 12.09 -13.88
CA SER A 122 -17.74 11.07 -13.46
C SER A 122 -17.04 9.71 -13.36
N ALA A 123 -17.23 9.02 -12.24
CA ALA A 123 -16.73 7.66 -12.06
C ALA A 123 -17.34 6.72 -13.11
N TYR A 124 -16.52 5.81 -13.64
CA TYR A 124 -17.02 4.73 -14.49
C TYR A 124 -17.85 3.72 -13.67
N PRO A 125 -18.66 2.88 -14.33
CA PRO A 125 -19.36 1.79 -13.66
C PRO A 125 -18.42 0.90 -12.84
N ILE A 126 -18.89 0.45 -11.67
CA ILE A 126 -18.13 -0.44 -10.81
C ILE A 126 -18.01 -1.85 -11.43
N VAL A 127 -16.84 -2.45 -11.29
CA VAL A 127 -16.62 -3.88 -11.51
C VAL A 127 -16.80 -4.59 -10.17
N LYS A 128 -17.78 -5.50 -10.07
CA LYS A 128 -17.96 -6.34 -8.88
C LYS A 128 -17.23 -7.66 -9.04
N PHE A 129 -16.53 -8.09 -7.99
CA PHE A 129 -15.90 -9.40 -7.92
C PHE A 129 -16.85 -10.43 -7.31
N THR A 130 -16.56 -11.72 -7.53
CA THR A 130 -17.32 -12.83 -6.95
C THR A 130 -16.39 -13.95 -6.49
N GLY A 131 -16.84 -14.70 -5.48
CA GLY A 131 -16.08 -15.79 -4.87
C GLY A 131 -15.91 -15.62 -3.38
N SER A 132 -15.23 -16.57 -2.78
CA SER A 132 -14.97 -16.67 -1.34
C SER A 132 -13.74 -17.55 -1.12
N GLY A 133 -13.24 -17.56 0.11
CA GLY A 133 -12.13 -18.39 0.56
C GLY A 133 -12.52 -19.29 1.74
N PRO A 134 -11.60 -20.14 2.22
CA PRO A 134 -11.89 -21.10 3.29
C PRO A 134 -12.06 -20.44 4.66
N ASN A 135 -11.49 -19.24 4.92
CA ASN A 135 -11.62 -18.58 6.22
C ASN A 135 -13.03 -17.99 6.40
N LYS A 136 -13.87 -18.68 7.19
CA LYS A 136 -15.28 -18.31 7.43
C LYS A 136 -15.51 -16.97 8.12
N SER A 137 -14.47 -16.38 8.71
CA SER A 137 -14.57 -15.07 9.37
C SER A 137 -14.07 -13.90 8.51
N ARG A 138 -13.21 -14.17 7.53
CA ARG A 138 -12.50 -13.14 6.76
C ARG A 138 -12.70 -13.22 5.24
N GLN A 139 -13.26 -14.32 4.74
CA GLN A 139 -13.31 -14.66 3.32
C GLN A 139 -14.70 -15.15 2.88
N THR A 140 -15.77 -14.60 3.47
CA THR A 140 -17.16 -14.93 3.10
C THR A 140 -17.57 -14.33 1.76
N SER A 141 -16.84 -13.31 1.31
CA SER A 141 -17.08 -12.54 0.08
C SER A 141 -15.76 -11.93 -0.40
N PRO A 142 -15.71 -11.37 -1.62
CA PRO A 142 -14.54 -10.65 -2.12
C PRO A 142 -14.20 -9.41 -1.29
N HIS A 143 -12.90 -9.20 -1.08
CA HIS A 143 -12.30 -8.08 -0.36
C HIS A 143 -11.02 -7.64 -1.08
N PRO A 144 -11.14 -7.01 -2.26
CA PRO A 144 -9.99 -6.48 -2.99
C PRO A 144 -9.32 -5.40 -2.15
N HIS A 145 -7.99 -5.41 -2.09
CA HIS A 145 -7.25 -4.58 -1.13
C HIS A 145 -6.21 -3.66 -1.77
N ALA A 146 -5.68 -3.97 -2.96
CA ALA A 146 -4.72 -3.11 -3.65
C ALA A 146 -4.93 -3.06 -5.15
N ALA A 147 -4.33 -2.08 -5.81
CA ALA A 147 -4.23 -2.00 -7.26
C ALA A 147 -2.76 -1.86 -7.65
N ILE A 148 -2.30 -2.68 -8.59
CA ILE A 148 -0.94 -2.65 -9.11
C ILE A 148 -1.02 -2.55 -10.63
N GLN A 149 -0.52 -1.47 -11.22
CA GLN A 149 -0.54 -1.31 -12.67
C GLN A 149 0.61 -2.12 -13.31
N TYR A 150 0.27 -2.99 -14.27
CA TYR A 150 1.22 -3.80 -15.03
C TYR A 150 0.93 -3.67 -16.52
N GLY A 151 1.76 -2.91 -17.25
CA GLY A 151 1.48 -2.56 -18.63
C GLY A 151 0.13 -1.86 -18.78
N SER A 152 -0.80 -2.48 -19.52
CA SER A 152 -2.16 -1.97 -19.76
C SER A 152 -3.23 -2.57 -18.85
N GLU A 153 -2.87 -3.44 -17.91
CA GLU A 153 -3.79 -4.04 -16.94
C GLU A 153 -3.53 -3.58 -15.50
N TYR A 154 -4.50 -3.84 -14.63
CA TYR A 154 -4.38 -3.69 -13.19
C TYR A 154 -4.51 -5.07 -12.53
N LEU A 155 -3.57 -5.40 -11.65
CA LEU A 155 -3.58 -6.58 -10.80
C LEU A 155 -4.16 -6.19 -9.44
N ILE A 156 -5.20 -6.90 -8.99
CA ILE A 156 -5.98 -6.58 -7.80
C ILE A 156 -5.92 -7.75 -6.82
N PRO A 157 -5.01 -7.72 -5.82
CA PRO A 157 -5.03 -8.68 -4.73
C PRO A 157 -6.37 -8.63 -3.98
N ASP A 158 -7.03 -9.78 -3.88
CA ASP A 158 -8.31 -9.95 -3.20
C ASP A 158 -8.22 -10.95 -2.06
N LEU A 159 -8.22 -10.39 -0.85
CA LEU A 159 -8.13 -11.12 0.41
C LEU A 159 -9.26 -12.14 0.52
N GLY A 160 -10.46 -11.76 0.10
CA GLY A 160 -11.69 -12.49 0.34
C GLY A 160 -11.88 -13.71 -0.56
N SER A 161 -11.24 -13.74 -1.73
CA SER A 161 -11.41 -14.80 -2.73
C SER A 161 -10.13 -15.56 -3.10
N ASP A 162 -9.00 -15.27 -2.45
CA ASP A 162 -7.68 -15.87 -2.72
C ASP A 162 -7.26 -15.74 -4.20
N LYS A 163 -7.45 -14.55 -4.78
CA LYS A 163 -7.15 -14.26 -6.18
C LYS A 163 -6.39 -12.96 -6.31
N ILE A 164 -5.62 -12.85 -7.40
CA ILE A 164 -5.23 -11.56 -7.97
C ILE A 164 -6.10 -11.35 -9.21
N TRP A 165 -7.13 -10.52 -9.13
CA TRP A 165 -7.95 -10.20 -10.30
C TRP A 165 -7.16 -9.38 -11.31
N ARG A 166 -7.48 -9.57 -12.59
CA ARG A 166 -6.88 -8.83 -13.70
C ARG A 166 -7.95 -7.94 -14.31
N LEU A 167 -7.74 -6.64 -14.28
CA LEU A 167 -8.64 -5.68 -14.90
C LEU A 167 -7.98 -5.04 -16.12
N THR A 168 -8.70 -4.97 -17.23
CA THR A 168 -8.32 -4.15 -18.39
C THR A 168 -9.37 -3.08 -18.63
N LYS A 169 -9.15 -2.22 -19.62
CA LYS A 169 -10.15 -1.25 -20.06
C LYS A 169 -10.94 -1.75 -21.27
N THR A 170 -12.23 -1.46 -21.27
CA THR A 170 -13.09 -1.53 -22.46
C THR A 170 -12.70 -0.43 -23.45
N SER A 171 -13.31 -0.44 -24.65
CA SER A 171 -13.22 0.66 -25.62
C SER A 171 -13.76 1.99 -25.09
N SER A 172 -14.68 1.98 -24.11
CA SER A 172 -15.19 3.19 -23.45
C SER A 172 -14.29 3.71 -22.32
N GLY A 173 -13.23 2.96 -21.97
CA GLY A 173 -12.29 3.30 -20.90
C GLY A 173 -12.68 2.77 -19.52
N ALA A 174 -13.83 2.11 -19.37
CA ALA A 174 -14.25 1.50 -18.11
C ALA A 174 -13.43 0.25 -17.79
N LEU A 175 -13.14 0.00 -16.52
CA LEU A 175 -12.54 -1.28 -16.11
C LEU A 175 -13.47 -2.46 -16.39
N GLN A 176 -12.88 -3.60 -16.76
CA GLN A 176 -13.56 -4.89 -16.93
C GLN A 176 -12.71 -6.04 -16.39
N ASN A 177 -13.34 -7.06 -15.82
CA ASN A 177 -12.66 -8.27 -15.35
C ASN A 177 -12.17 -9.10 -16.55
N SER A 178 -10.87 -9.39 -16.58
CA SER A 178 -10.18 -10.13 -17.64
C SER A 178 -9.49 -11.40 -17.12
N GLY A 179 -10.00 -11.95 -16.01
CA GLY A 179 -9.51 -13.17 -15.39
C GLY A 179 -8.82 -12.92 -14.05
N TYR A 180 -8.11 -13.93 -13.57
CA TYR A 180 -7.40 -13.87 -12.29
C TYR A 180 -6.19 -14.78 -12.29
N ILE A 181 -5.28 -14.52 -11.35
CA ILE A 181 -4.20 -15.43 -10.96
C ILE A 181 -4.60 -16.03 -9.62
N GLN A 182 -4.71 -17.35 -9.56
CA GLN A 182 -5.07 -18.05 -8.33
C GLN A 182 -3.94 -17.92 -7.29
N GLN A 183 -4.30 -17.66 -6.04
CA GLN A 183 -3.39 -17.68 -4.89
C GLN A 183 -3.69 -18.91 -4.00
N PRO A 184 -2.79 -19.30 -3.07
CA PRO A 184 -3.07 -20.38 -2.15
C PRO A 184 -4.37 -20.12 -1.36
N LEU A 185 -5.21 -21.15 -1.19
CA LEU A 185 -6.46 -21.01 -0.46
C LEU A 185 -6.20 -20.66 1.02
N GLY A 186 -6.94 -19.69 1.54
CA GLY A 186 -6.78 -19.17 2.91
C GLY A 186 -5.61 -18.21 3.08
N SER A 187 -4.92 -17.83 2.00
CA SER A 187 -3.76 -16.94 2.07
C SER A 187 -4.16 -15.49 2.32
N GLY A 188 -5.24 -15.02 1.68
CA GLY A 188 -5.71 -13.65 1.75
C GLY A 188 -4.71 -12.65 1.17
N PRO A 189 -4.52 -12.59 -0.17
CA PRO A 189 -3.59 -11.66 -0.81
C PRO A 189 -4.01 -10.20 -0.56
N ARG A 190 -3.07 -9.36 -0.14
CA ARG A 190 -3.34 -8.01 0.35
C ARG A 190 -2.76 -6.92 -0.55
N HIS A 191 -1.44 -6.82 -0.58
CA HIS A 191 -0.69 -5.88 -1.40
C HIS A 191 0.31 -6.67 -2.28
N GLY A 192 0.92 -6.00 -3.24
CA GLY A 192 2.00 -6.60 -4.02
C GLY A 192 2.85 -5.56 -4.75
N VAL A 193 4.02 -6.00 -5.17
CA VAL A 193 5.00 -5.19 -5.91
C VAL A 193 5.53 -5.97 -7.10
N ILE A 194 5.92 -5.26 -8.16
CA ILE A 194 6.37 -5.87 -9.42
C ILE A 194 7.82 -5.48 -9.70
N SER A 195 8.61 -6.45 -10.14
CA SER A 195 9.94 -6.24 -10.72
C SER A 195 10.04 -7.00 -12.05
N GLY A 196 10.10 -6.28 -13.17
CA GLY A 196 9.97 -6.88 -14.50
C GLY A 196 8.64 -7.62 -14.64
N ASN A 197 8.69 -8.94 -14.90
CA ASN A 197 7.50 -9.80 -14.99
C ASN A 197 7.27 -10.62 -13.71
N THR A 198 7.96 -10.30 -12.62
CA THR A 198 7.82 -10.98 -11.34
C THR A 198 6.90 -10.19 -10.41
N LEU A 199 5.89 -10.87 -9.88
CA LEU A 199 4.98 -10.38 -8.85
C LEU A 199 5.40 -10.94 -7.50
N TYR A 200 5.54 -10.05 -6.52
CA TYR A 200 5.68 -10.39 -5.12
C TYR A 200 4.39 -10.03 -4.39
N THR A 201 3.70 -11.02 -3.82
CA THR A 201 2.41 -10.83 -3.15
C THR A 201 2.55 -11.11 -1.67
N ILE A 202 2.15 -10.14 -0.84
CA ILE A 202 2.04 -10.33 0.60
C ILE A 202 0.63 -10.82 0.95
N HIS A 203 0.57 -11.88 1.75
CA HIS A 203 -0.67 -12.54 2.15
C HIS A 203 -1.00 -12.23 3.61
N GLU A 204 -2.11 -11.52 3.81
CA GLU A 204 -2.56 -11.04 5.11
C GLU A 204 -2.81 -12.17 6.10
N LEU A 205 -3.60 -13.18 5.71
CA LEU A 205 -4.10 -14.19 6.63
C LEU A 205 -3.06 -15.27 6.94
N SER A 206 -2.26 -15.64 5.94
CA SER A 206 -1.22 -16.67 6.09
C SER A 206 0.13 -16.13 6.57
N ASN A 207 0.31 -14.80 6.64
CA ASN A 207 1.60 -14.14 6.91
C ASN A 207 2.74 -14.63 6.01
N THR A 208 2.46 -14.83 4.72
CA THR A 208 3.46 -15.25 3.75
C THR A 208 3.77 -14.18 2.72
N LEU A 209 4.97 -14.24 2.15
CA LEU A 209 5.35 -13.56 0.92
C LEU A 209 5.60 -14.63 -0.14
N ILE A 210 4.95 -14.50 -1.29
CA ILE A 210 5.23 -15.35 -2.45
C ILE A 210 5.84 -14.57 -3.60
N GLN A 211 6.58 -15.30 -4.44
CA GLN A 211 7.08 -14.84 -5.72
C GLN A 211 6.43 -15.67 -6.84
N GLN A 212 5.89 -15.01 -7.85
CA GLN A 212 5.32 -15.63 -9.05
C GLN A 212 5.74 -14.86 -10.31
N THR A 213 5.80 -15.54 -11.47
CA THR A 213 5.83 -14.84 -12.76
C THR A 213 4.41 -14.48 -13.16
N ILE A 214 4.20 -13.23 -13.60
CA ILE A 214 2.93 -12.77 -14.13
C ILE A 214 2.67 -13.47 -15.47
N PRO A 215 1.64 -14.32 -15.59
CA PRO A 215 1.32 -14.98 -16.85
C PRO A 215 0.77 -13.97 -17.84
N SER A 216 0.98 -14.20 -19.13
CA SER A 216 0.37 -13.41 -20.20
C SER A 216 -1.15 -13.32 -20.03
N LEU A 217 -1.74 -12.19 -20.45
CA LEU A 217 -3.18 -12.00 -20.39
C LEU A 217 -3.90 -13.06 -21.23
N GLY A 218 -4.96 -13.65 -20.68
CA GLY A 218 -5.71 -14.75 -21.32
C GLY A 218 -5.03 -16.13 -21.25
N SER A 219 -3.84 -16.24 -20.64
CA SER A 219 -3.20 -17.54 -20.45
C SER A 219 -4.03 -18.43 -19.53
N THR A 220 -4.18 -19.70 -19.90
CA THR A 220 -4.81 -20.76 -19.09
C THR A 220 -3.81 -21.45 -18.17
N VAL A 221 -2.52 -21.12 -18.27
CA VAL A 221 -1.47 -21.69 -17.43
C VAL A 221 -1.50 -21.03 -16.06
N ASN A 222 -1.61 -21.84 -15.01
CA ASN A 222 -1.49 -21.38 -13.63
C ASN A 222 -0.10 -20.75 -13.41
N ALA A 223 -0.05 -19.59 -12.77
CA ALA A 223 1.21 -18.93 -12.41
C ALA A 223 1.91 -19.72 -11.28
N PRO A 224 2.98 -20.50 -11.57
CA PRO A 224 3.60 -21.32 -10.55
C PRO A 224 4.23 -20.42 -9.47
N ILE A 225 4.09 -20.83 -8.22
CA ILE A 225 4.77 -20.19 -7.10
C ILE A 225 6.25 -20.58 -7.17
N ILE A 226 7.10 -19.57 -7.37
CA ILE A 226 8.55 -19.72 -7.49
C ILE A 226 9.18 -19.85 -6.10
N ALA A 227 8.72 -19.02 -5.16
CA ALA A 227 9.15 -19.03 -3.78
C ALA A 227 7.99 -18.66 -2.86
N ASN A 228 8.00 -19.19 -1.63
CA ASN A 228 7.03 -18.90 -0.58
C ASN A 228 7.75 -18.93 0.77
N ILE A 229 7.71 -17.83 1.51
CA ILE A 229 8.29 -17.74 2.85
C ILE A 229 7.31 -17.13 3.84
N SER A 230 7.43 -17.51 5.11
CA SER A 230 6.81 -16.77 6.20
C SER A 230 7.53 -15.43 6.41
N ILE A 231 6.78 -14.38 6.71
CA ILE A 231 7.35 -13.09 7.13
C ILE A 231 7.31 -12.89 8.65
N LEU A 232 6.74 -13.85 9.40
CA LEU A 232 6.74 -13.80 10.85
C LEU A 232 8.14 -14.09 11.39
N PRO A 233 8.55 -13.43 12.48
CA PRO A 233 9.75 -13.83 13.20
C PRO A 233 9.63 -15.26 13.75
N PRO A 234 10.72 -16.07 13.71
CA PRO A 234 10.68 -17.48 14.14
C PRO A 234 10.23 -17.70 15.59
N ASP A 235 10.39 -16.69 16.45
CA ASP A 235 10.03 -16.72 17.88
C ASP A 235 8.55 -16.35 18.15
N THR A 236 7.74 -16.18 17.10
CA THR A 236 6.33 -15.79 17.24
C THR A 236 5.50 -16.92 17.85
N THR A 237 5.00 -16.71 19.07
CA THR A 237 4.27 -17.72 19.86
C THR A 237 2.80 -17.91 19.47
N ASN A 238 2.16 -16.91 18.85
CA ASN A 238 0.78 -17.01 18.36
C ASN A 238 0.64 -16.50 16.91
N PRO A 239 1.10 -17.27 15.90
CA PRO A 239 1.06 -16.87 14.49
C PRO A 239 -0.33 -16.43 13.99
N ASN A 240 -1.40 -17.02 14.53
CA ASN A 240 -2.79 -16.72 14.13
C ASN A 240 -3.31 -15.37 14.65
N ALA A 241 -2.64 -14.78 15.66
CA ALA A 241 -2.92 -13.41 16.12
C ALA A 241 -2.23 -12.35 15.26
N HIS A 242 -1.46 -12.76 14.25
CA HIS A 242 -0.76 -11.85 13.36
C HIS A 242 -1.35 -11.82 11.96
N THR A 243 -1.23 -10.67 11.32
CA THR A 243 -1.60 -10.51 9.92
C THR A 243 -0.58 -9.65 9.18
N ALA A 244 -0.19 -10.07 7.99
CA ALA A 244 0.70 -9.26 7.16
C ALA A 244 0.00 -7.98 6.70
N ALA A 245 0.79 -6.96 6.36
CA ALA A 245 0.25 -5.67 5.94
C ALA A 245 0.96 -5.11 4.72
N GLU A 246 2.03 -4.35 4.91
CA GLU A 246 2.67 -3.59 3.83
C GLU A 246 3.78 -4.38 3.14
N ILE A 247 4.00 -4.11 1.86
CA ILE A 247 5.13 -4.62 1.09
C ILE A 247 5.72 -3.50 0.24
N ILE A 248 7.02 -3.26 0.38
CA ILE A 248 7.75 -2.26 -0.40
C ILE A 248 8.93 -2.91 -1.08
N LEU A 249 9.06 -2.70 -2.40
CA LEU A 249 10.26 -3.01 -3.15
C LEU A 249 11.13 -1.76 -3.22
N SER A 250 12.34 -1.80 -2.65
CA SER A 250 13.20 -0.61 -2.65
C SER A 250 13.75 -0.25 -4.03
N PRO A 251 13.96 1.04 -4.32
CA PRO A 251 14.69 1.43 -5.53
C PRO A 251 16.15 0.97 -5.45
N VAL A 252 16.76 0.80 -6.63
CA VAL A 252 18.22 0.69 -6.77
C VAL A 252 18.77 2.10 -6.94
N THR A 253 19.70 2.49 -6.08
CA THR A 253 20.37 3.80 -6.12
C THR A 253 21.88 3.63 -5.97
N SER A 254 22.65 4.69 -6.14
CA SER A 254 24.10 4.65 -5.89
C SER A 254 24.45 4.28 -4.44
N ALA A 255 23.62 4.71 -3.47
CA ALA A 255 23.77 4.37 -2.06
C ALA A 255 23.25 2.95 -1.73
N PHE A 256 22.25 2.47 -2.49
CA PHE A 256 21.60 1.18 -2.31
C PHE A 256 21.60 0.40 -3.63
N PRO A 257 22.76 -0.17 -4.05
CA PRO A 257 22.88 -0.84 -5.35
C PRO A 257 22.12 -2.17 -5.41
N LYS A 258 21.67 -2.68 -4.26
CA LYS A 258 20.87 -3.89 -4.15
C LYS A 258 19.44 -3.57 -3.73
N GLN A 259 18.51 -4.21 -4.40
CA GLN A 259 17.08 -4.14 -4.10
C GLN A 259 16.73 -5.13 -2.97
N TYR A 260 15.92 -4.67 -2.03
CA TYR A 260 15.33 -5.47 -0.96
C TYR A 260 13.81 -5.27 -0.93
N ILE A 261 13.11 -6.27 -0.40
CA ILE A 261 11.69 -6.16 -0.04
C ILE A 261 11.59 -5.90 1.47
N TYR A 262 10.78 -4.92 1.85
CA TYR A 262 10.43 -4.63 3.24
C TYR A 262 8.97 -5.01 3.43
N ALA A 263 8.70 -5.90 4.38
CA ALA A 263 7.35 -6.34 4.71
C ALA A 263 7.02 -6.02 6.17
N THR A 264 5.78 -5.59 6.44
CA THR A 264 5.30 -5.38 7.81
C THR A 264 4.25 -6.42 8.19
N ASN A 265 4.18 -6.74 9.48
CA ASN A 265 3.07 -7.49 10.06
C ASN A 265 2.43 -6.71 11.22
N ARG A 266 1.24 -7.14 11.59
CA ARG A 266 0.37 -6.60 12.64
C ARG A 266 0.13 -7.66 13.72
N GLY A 267 -0.01 -7.28 14.98
CA GLY A 267 -0.64 -8.09 16.03
C GLY A 267 0.04 -7.99 17.40
N ASP A 268 -0.69 -8.37 18.45
CA ASP A 268 -0.28 -8.19 19.85
C ASP A 268 1.07 -8.87 20.12
N SER A 269 2.06 -8.07 20.54
CA SER A 269 3.43 -8.47 20.94
C SER A 269 4.46 -8.80 19.85
N SER A 270 4.10 -8.73 18.56
CA SER A 270 5.00 -9.26 17.52
C SER A 270 5.02 -8.46 16.18
N ASP A 271 4.84 -7.15 16.25
CA ASP A 271 5.08 -6.28 15.09
C ASP A 271 6.58 -6.26 14.72
N ALA A 272 6.88 -6.60 13.48
CA ALA A 272 8.23 -6.65 12.93
C ALA A 272 8.27 -6.08 11.51
N ILE A 273 9.43 -5.51 11.17
CA ILE A 273 9.79 -5.26 9.78
C ILE A 273 10.70 -6.42 9.35
N THR A 274 10.30 -7.11 8.29
CA THR A 274 11.07 -8.19 7.67
C THR A 274 11.73 -7.67 6.40
N ILE A 275 13.06 -7.71 6.36
CA ILE A 275 13.89 -7.34 5.20
C ILE A 275 14.23 -8.62 4.44
N ILE A 276 13.90 -8.66 3.15
CA ILE A 276 13.95 -9.86 2.32
C ILE A 276 14.76 -9.57 1.07
N ASP A 277 15.66 -10.49 0.73
CA ASP A 277 16.47 -10.48 -0.48
C ASP A 277 15.77 -11.30 -1.58
N PRO A 278 15.29 -10.68 -2.68
CA PRO A 278 14.61 -11.37 -3.76
C PRO A 278 15.56 -11.92 -4.84
N ALA A 279 16.69 -12.53 -4.46
CA ALA A 279 17.72 -12.98 -5.39
C ALA A 279 17.41 -14.33 -6.06
N ASN A 280 17.72 -14.46 -7.36
CA ASN A 280 17.80 -15.73 -8.10
C ASN A 280 16.58 -16.65 -7.96
N ASN A 281 15.36 -16.14 -8.14
CA ASN A 281 14.13 -16.93 -7.97
C ASN A 281 13.98 -17.54 -6.56
N THR A 282 14.58 -16.90 -5.55
CA THR A 282 14.43 -17.26 -4.14
C THR A 282 14.04 -16.03 -3.32
N LEU A 283 13.47 -16.28 -2.14
CA LEU A 283 13.21 -15.26 -1.14
C LEU A 283 13.98 -15.63 0.13
N LYS A 284 14.91 -14.78 0.56
CA LYS A 284 15.69 -15.00 1.77
C LYS A 284 15.44 -13.88 2.77
N VAL A 285 15.01 -14.24 3.98
CA VAL A 285 14.97 -13.29 5.10
C VAL A 285 16.41 -12.90 5.45
N VAL A 286 16.69 -11.61 5.38
CA VAL A 286 18.00 -11.01 5.68
C VAL A 286 18.03 -10.56 7.14
N LYS A 287 16.97 -9.89 7.56
CA LYS A 287 16.83 -9.39 8.93
C LYS A 287 15.37 -9.24 9.30
N GLN A 288 15.09 -9.45 10.57
CA GLN A 288 13.83 -9.12 11.22
C GLN A 288 14.15 -8.38 12.51
N PHE A 289 13.43 -7.33 12.80
CA PHE A 289 13.53 -6.68 14.10
C PHE A 289 12.18 -6.13 14.54
N ARG A 290 11.97 -6.16 15.86
CA ARG A 290 10.79 -5.63 16.52
C ARG A 290 10.94 -4.12 16.65
N THR A 291 9.90 -3.37 16.34
CA THR A 291 9.94 -1.88 16.33
C THR A 291 9.42 -1.26 17.62
N GLY A 292 8.70 -2.04 18.44
CA GLY A 292 7.94 -1.53 19.59
C GLY A 292 6.70 -0.72 19.17
N LEU A 293 6.36 -0.69 17.88
CA LEU A 293 5.09 -0.17 17.40
C LEU A 293 3.96 -1.17 17.67
N SER A 294 2.72 -0.70 17.61
CA SER A 294 1.53 -1.54 17.78
C SER A 294 0.68 -1.48 16.52
N THR A 295 0.62 -2.59 15.78
CA THR A 295 -0.07 -2.79 14.50
C THR A 295 0.51 -1.91 13.38
N MET A 296 1.61 -2.36 12.76
CA MET A 296 2.25 -1.66 11.63
C MET A 296 1.53 -1.94 10.31
N ARG A 297 0.46 -1.19 10.06
CA ARG A 297 -0.44 -1.42 8.92
C ARG A 297 0.04 -0.82 7.58
N GLY A 298 0.97 0.13 7.61
CA GLY A 298 1.54 0.73 6.41
C GLY A 298 2.92 1.33 6.62
N ALA A 299 3.63 1.55 5.53
CA ALA A 299 4.97 2.11 5.50
C ALA A 299 5.24 2.75 4.13
N ALA A 300 6.22 3.64 4.04
CA ALA A 300 6.65 4.23 2.78
C ALA A 300 8.16 4.54 2.76
N LEU A 301 8.80 4.38 1.62
CA LEU A 301 10.19 4.83 1.40
C LEU A 301 10.23 6.27 0.89
N SER A 302 11.25 7.02 1.34
CA SER A 302 11.55 8.36 0.83
C SER A 302 11.91 8.32 -0.66
N PRO A 303 11.79 9.44 -1.40
CA PRO A 303 12.03 9.46 -2.85
C PRO A 303 13.46 9.06 -3.25
N ASP A 304 14.45 9.37 -2.41
CA ASP A 304 15.84 8.95 -2.59
C ASP A 304 16.10 7.50 -2.14
N GLY A 305 15.08 6.85 -1.57
CA GLY A 305 15.13 5.51 -1.03
C GLY A 305 15.91 5.40 0.28
N THR A 306 16.34 6.48 0.93
CA THR A 306 17.22 6.41 2.12
C THR A 306 16.45 6.10 3.41
N TYR A 307 15.23 6.59 3.53
CA TYR A 307 14.45 6.54 4.77
C TYR A 307 13.17 5.74 4.58
N LEU A 308 12.75 5.01 5.61
CA LEU A 308 11.47 4.33 5.70
C LEU A 308 10.66 4.94 6.82
N VAL A 309 9.43 5.38 6.54
CA VAL A 309 8.47 5.77 7.58
C VAL A 309 7.46 4.66 7.79
N THR A 310 7.07 4.44 9.04
CA THR A 310 5.92 3.60 9.42
C THR A 310 5.30 4.15 10.71
N GLY A 311 4.19 3.57 11.17
CA GLY A 311 3.53 3.98 12.39
C GLY A 311 2.81 2.83 13.08
N GLY A 312 2.57 3.01 14.37
CA GLY A 312 1.80 2.09 15.18
C GLY A 312 0.35 2.56 15.26
N GLN A 313 -0.55 1.84 14.60
CA GLN A 313 -1.97 2.15 14.58
C GLN A 313 -2.54 2.31 16.01
N TYR A 314 -2.18 1.46 16.98
CA TYR A 314 -2.81 1.52 18.31
C TYR A 314 -2.03 2.27 19.38
N ASN A 315 -0.77 2.62 19.13
CA ASN A 315 0.02 3.43 20.07
C ASN A 315 0.38 4.84 19.56
N GLY A 316 -0.05 5.18 18.34
CA GLY A 316 -0.03 6.54 17.81
C GLY A 316 1.35 7.11 17.53
N PHE A 317 2.36 6.25 17.41
CA PHE A 317 3.71 6.65 17.01
C PHE A 317 3.85 6.71 15.48
N VAL A 318 4.62 7.67 15.00
CA VAL A 318 5.20 7.71 13.65
C VAL A 318 6.71 7.67 13.80
N VAL A 319 7.37 6.75 13.07
CA VAL A 319 8.81 6.51 13.20
C VAL A 319 9.45 6.51 11.82
N VAL A 320 10.61 7.17 11.72
CA VAL A 320 11.47 7.16 10.54
C VAL A 320 12.73 6.36 10.84
N TYR A 321 13.01 5.39 9.98
CA TYR A 321 14.21 4.59 9.96
C TYR A 321 15.11 4.99 8.79
N GLU A 322 16.41 5.06 8.99
CA GLU A 322 17.42 5.12 7.93
C GLU A 322 17.79 3.71 7.50
N ARG A 323 17.84 3.46 6.19
CA ARG A 323 18.40 2.24 5.61
C ARG A 323 19.92 2.29 5.73
N ILE A 324 20.48 1.34 6.47
CA ILE A 324 21.92 1.21 6.68
C ILE A 324 22.41 -0.14 6.13
N ASN A 325 23.73 -0.37 6.12
CA ASN A 325 24.34 -1.61 5.64
C ASN A 325 23.89 -1.98 4.20
N GLY A 326 23.89 -0.99 3.29
CA GLY A 326 23.42 -1.18 1.91
C GLY A 326 21.92 -1.49 1.78
N GLY A 327 21.13 -1.23 2.82
CA GLY A 327 19.70 -1.49 2.89
C GLY A 327 19.33 -2.80 3.59
N ALA A 328 20.31 -3.61 3.97
CA ALA A 328 20.09 -4.87 4.68
C ALA A 328 19.64 -4.69 6.15
N ASP A 329 19.57 -3.44 6.63
CA ASP A 329 19.26 -3.11 8.01
C ASP A 329 18.65 -1.70 8.12
N LEU A 330 18.04 -1.40 9.27
CA LEU A 330 17.33 -0.17 9.55
C LEU A 330 17.75 0.38 10.92
N LYS A 331 17.94 1.70 10.99
CA LYS A 331 18.25 2.44 12.23
C LYS A 331 17.18 3.48 12.48
N GLU A 332 16.55 3.48 13.65
CA GLU A 332 15.62 4.56 14.02
C GLU A 332 16.38 5.89 14.08
N VAL A 333 15.87 6.90 13.39
CA VAL A 333 16.49 8.23 13.33
C VAL A 333 15.56 9.36 13.76
N ALA A 334 14.23 9.16 13.71
CA ALA A 334 13.28 10.12 14.23
C ALA A 334 11.96 9.47 14.65
N ARG A 335 11.27 10.09 15.61
CA ARG A 335 9.97 9.63 16.13
C ARG A 335 9.08 10.82 16.50
N ALA A 336 7.78 10.64 16.37
CA ALA A 336 6.75 11.48 16.97
C ALA A 336 5.59 10.63 17.49
N SER A 337 4.77 11.21 18.37
CA SER A 337 3.62 10.57 19.02
C SER A 337 2.39 11.46 18.95
N GLY A 338 1.24 10.95 19.40
CA GLY A 338 -0.01 11.72 19.47
C GLY A 338 -0.86 11.66 18.20
N PHE A 339 -0.59 10.71 17.30
CA PHE A 339 -1.39 10.50 16.09
C PHE A 339 -2.47 9.45 16.33
N THR A 340 -3.68 9.73 15.89
CA THR A 340 -4.77 8.75 15.93
C THR A 340 -4.61 7.77 14.77
N GLN A 341 -4.30 6.52 15.08
CA GLN A 341 -4.24 5.42 14.12
C GLN A 341 -3.42 5.70 12.84
N PRO A 342 -2.14 6.10 12.95
CA PRO A 342 -1.30 6.44 11.80
C PRO A 342 -0.82 5.19 11.06
N PHE A 343 -1.22 5.04 9.80
CA PHE A 343 -0.75 3.93 8.97
C PHE A 343 -0.70 4.22 7.47
N SER A 344 -1.05 5.42 7.02
CA SER A 344 -0.94 5.82 5.61
C SER A 344 0.11 6.91 5.50
N PHE A 345 1.10 6.73 4.63
CA PHE A 345 2.26 7.61 4.54
C PHE A 345 2.58 7.97 3.10
N LEU A 346 2.95 9.23 2.87
CA LEU A 346 3.49 9.67 1.59
C LEU A 346 4.60 10.70 1.84
N TRP A 347 5.77 10.47 1.27
CA TRP A 347 6.85 11.44 1.26
C TRP A 347 6.63 12.46 0.14
N VAL A 348 6.80 13.74 0.47
CA VAL A 348 6.67 14.89 -0.44
C VAL A 348 7.80 15.89 -0.26
#